data_AF-A0A1H2UYL7-F1
#
_entry.id   AF-A0A1H2UYL7-F1
#
_cell.length_a   1.000
_cell.length_b   1.000
_cell.length_c   1.000
_cell.angle_alpha   90.00
_cell.angle_beta   90.00
_cell.angle_gamma   90.00
#
_symmetry.space_group_name_H-M   'P 1'
#
loop_
_entity.id
_entity.type
_entity.pdbx_description
1 polymer ?
#
loop_
_entity_poly.entity_id
_entity_poly.type
_entity_poly.pdbx_seq_one_letter_code
_entity_poly.pdbx_strand_id
1 'polypeptide(L)'
;MALVINDNEIVIHIPNSEANICAQKNGIKDRSVSSYYLSERRDEVLSFLNYCSADFYFDGAKTIRNMKPLYELIIREGKRDSFKKHLLAQYEALMEIEYKNLDDDYLKIESVELSDKYMKIFKEDNEKTFQNLLLGDMTKLVIKKLSNNTFMIYGDVEDNIQDIISRL
;
A
#
# COMPACT_ATOMS: atom_id res chain seq x y z
N MET A 1 11.87 -5.29 3.21
CA MET A 1 11.07 -4.85 2.04
C MET A 1 11.71 -5.45 0.81
N ALA A 2 10.93 -6.01 -0.08
CA ALA A 2 11.40 -6.48 -1.38
C ALA A 2 10.76 -5.63 -2.48
N LEU A 3 11.50 -5.35 -3.55
CA LEU A 3 11.04 -4.57 -4.69
C LEU A 3 11.26 -5.38 -5.97
N VAL A 4 10.17 -5.67 -6.67
CA VAL A 4 10.16 -6.37 -7.96
C VAL A 4 9.83 -5.35 -9.03
N ILE A 5 10.59 -5.34 -10.13
CA ILE A 5 10.35 -4.48 -11.29
C ILE A 5 10.19 -5.40 -12.49
N ASN A 6 9.04 -5.31 -13.13
CA ASN A 6 8.71 -5.95 -14.39
C ASN A 6 8.52 -4.88 -15.47
N ASP A 7 8.36 -5.26 -16.73
CA ASP A 7 8.22 -4.32 -17.84
C ASP A 7 7.08 -3.30 -17.66
N ASN A 8 5.98 -3.72 -17.02
CA ASN A 8 4.77 -2.92 -16.86
C ASN A 8 4.36 -2.63 -15.41
N GLU A 9 5.14 -3.08 -14.41
CA GLU A 9 4.78 -2.86 -13.01
C GLU A 9 5.99 -2.86 -12.07
N ILE A 10 5.86 -2.10 -10.99
CA ILE A 10 6.67 -2.21 -9.78
C ILE A 10 5.80 -2.79 -8.68
N VAL A 11 6.29 -3.80 -7.98
CA VAL A 11 5.66 -4.37 -6.78
C VAL A 11 6.56 -4.14 -5.58
N ILE A 12 5.99 -3.59 -4.52
CA ILE A 12 6.68 -3.26 -3.28
C ILE A 12 6.05 -4.08 -2.15
N HIS A 13 6.81 -5.04 -1.65
CA HIS A 13 6.43 -5.92 -0.54
C HIS A 13 6.71 -5.24 0.79
N ILE A 14 5.66 -4.87 1.51
CA ILE A 14 5.76 -4.05 2.71
C ILE A 14 6.04 -4.97 3.90
N PRO A 15 7.18 -4.88 4.59
CA PRO A 15 7.39 -5.71 5.77
C PRO A 15 6.54 -5.20 6.94
N ASN A 16 6.14 -6.10 7.85
CA ASN A 16 5.38 -5.72 9.05
C ASN A 16 6.07 -4.59 9.85
N SER A 17 7.41 -4.54 9.89
CA SER A 17 8.16 -3.50 10.62
C SER A 17 8.05 -2.10 10.05
N GLU A 18 7.64 -1.96 8.78
CA GLU A 18 7.49 -0.69 8.06
C GLU A 18 6.02 -0.33 7.83
N ALA A 19 5.08 -1.18 8.25
CA ALA A 19 3.67 -0.84 8.22
C ALA A 19 3.34 0.24 9.26
N ASN A 20 2.30 1.03 9.01
CA ASN A 20 1.73 1.93 10.01
C ASN A 20 1.40 1.12 11.27
N ILE A 21 1.62 1.67 12.47
CA ILE A 21 1.43 0.91 13.71
C ILE A 21 0.04 0.26 13.83
N CYS A 22 -1.00 0.91 13.31
CA CYS A 22 -2.35 0.35 13.35
C CYS A 22 -2.52 -0.86 12.42
N ALA A 23 -1.62 -1.01 11.45
CA ALA A 23 -1.55 -2.10 10.48
C ALA A 23 -0.49 -3.16 10.84
N GLN A 24 0.28 -2.96 11.91
CA GLN A 24 1.28 -3.92 12.38
C GLN A 24 0.65 -5.07 13.18
N LYS A 25 1.10 -6.28 12.85
CA LYS A 25 0.94 -7.47 13.71
C LYS A 25 1.82 -7.32 14.94
N ASN A 26 1.26 -7.57 16.13
CA ASN A 26 1.99 -7.47 17.41
C ASN A 26 2.76 -6.15 17.55
N GLY A 27 2.15 -5.03 17.15
CA GLY A 27 2.81 -3.72 17.00
C GLY A 27 3.45 -3.18 18.28
N ILE A 28 4.75 -3.41 18.45
CA ILE A 28 5.56 -2.96 19.61
C ILE A 28 6.38 -1.69 19.33
N LYS A 29 6.43 -1.19 18.10
CA LYS A 29 7.21 0.01 17.73
C LYS A 29 6.31 1.03 17.05
N ASP A 30 6.24 2.24 17.61
CA ASP A 30 5.58 3.37 16.97
C ASP A 30 6.33 3.75 15.69
N ARG A 31 5.67 3.52 14.55
CA ARG A 31 6.17 3.82 13.21
C ARG A 31 5.17 4.70 12.48
N SER A 32 5.69 5.80 11.94
CA SER A 32 5.05 6.66 10.94
C SER A 32 5.90 6.59 9.67
N VAL A 33 6.09 5.39 9.13
CA VAL A 33 6.88 5.23 7.91
C VAL A 33 6.00 5.61 6.74
N SER A 34 6.36 6.73 6.12
CA SER A 34 5.63 7.35 5.03
C SER A 34 6.32 7.12 3.68
N SER A 35 7.21 6.13 3.60
CA SER A 35 8.12 5.97 2.47
C SER A 35 8.51 4.52 2.24
N TYR A 36 8.68 4.18 0.98
CA TYR A 36 8.98 2.85 0.50
C TYR A 36 10.45 2.74 0.10
N TYR A 37 11.24 1.99 0.87
CA TYR A 37 12.60 1.58 0.57
C TYR A 37 12.77 0.95 -0.84
N LEU A 38 13.74 1.46 -1.60
CA LEU A 38 13.99 1.15 -3.00
C LEU A 38 15.00 0.01 -3.23
N SER A 39 15.52 -0.61 -2.17
CA SER A 39 16.49 -1.74 -2.28
C SER A 39 17.70 -1.46 -3.16
N GLU A 40 18.22 -0.22 -3.12
CA GLU A 40 19.35 0.26 -3.96
C GLU A 40 19.06 0.35 -5.47
N ARG A 41 17.83 0.03 -5.91
CA ARG A 41 17.39 0.08 -7.31
C ARG A 41 16.83 1.42 -7.73
N ARG A 42 17.35 2.52 -7.15
CA ARG A 42 16.79 3.87 -7.33
C ARG A 42 16.69 4.26 -8.80
N ASP A 43 17.76 4.09 -9.56
CA ASP A 43 17.81 4.58 -10.94
C ASP A 43 16.88 3.77 -11.87
N GLU A 44 16.71 2.48 -11.60
CA GLU A 44 15.73 1.64 -12.31
C GLU A 44 14.30 2.12 -12.03
N VAL A 45 13.97 2.39 -10.76
CA VAL A 45 12.65 2.90 -10.38
C VAL A 45 12.43 4.30 -10.95
N LEU A 46 13.43 5.18 -10.89
CA LEU A 46 13.35 6.52 -11.44
C LEU A 46 13.11 6.49 -12.96
N SER A 47 13.82 5.60 -13.68
CA SER A 47 13.61 5.39 -15.11
C SER A 47 12.23 4.83 -15.41
N PHE A 48 11.77 3.83 -14.65
CA PHE A 48 10.44 3.23 -14.80
C PHE A 48 9.34 4.28 -14.64
N LEU A 49 9.46 5.15 -13.63
CA LEU A 49 8.50 6.20 -13.29
C LEU A 49 8.63 7.46 -14.17
N ASN A 50 9.34 7.37 -15.30
CA ASN A 50 9.61 8.49 -16.20
C ASN A 50 10.15 9.73 -15.46
N TYR A 51 11.14 9.52 -14.59
CA TYR A 51 11.77 10.56 -13.77
C TYR A 51 10.77 11.36 -12.93
N CYS A 52 9.68 10.72 -12.50
CA CYS A 52 8.56 11.32 -11.77
C CYS A 52 7.86 12.48 -12.48
N SER A 53 8.02 12.60 -13.81
CA SER A 53 7.36 13.61 -14.64
C SER A 53 5.99 13.18 -15.15
N ALA A 54 5.56 11.96 -14.84
CA ALA A 54 4.30 11.37 -15.26
C ALA A 54 3.14 11.72 -14.32
N ASP A 55 1.92 11.47 -14.80
CA ASP A 55 0.72 11.50 -13.96
C ASP A 55 0.57 10.19 -13.19
N PHE A 56 0.28 10.32 -11.90
CA PHE A 56 0.03 9.21 -10.99
C PHE A 56 -1.41 9.25 -10.50
N TYR A 57 -2.04 8.09 -10.47
CA TYR A 57 -3.41 7.93 -10.01
C TYR A 57 -3.50 6.79 -9.02
N PHE A 58 -4.40 6.91 -8.06
CA PHE A 58 -4.71 5.87 -7.09
C PHE A 58 -6.05 5.21 -7.44
N ASP A 59 -6.03 3.89 -7.60
CA ASP A 59 -7.21 3.06 -7.81
C ASP A 59 -7.74 2.56 -6.44
N GLY A 60 -8.57 3.41 -5.84
CA GLY A 60 -9.20 3.12 -4.56
C GLY A 60 -10.17 1.96 -4.64
N ALA A 61 -10.99 1.91 -5.70
CA ALA A 61 -11.96 0.85 -5.92
C ALA A 61 -11.30 -0.53 -5.98
N LYS A 62 -10.20 -0.66 -6.72
CA LYS A 62 -9.42 -1.91 -6.77
C LYS A 62 -8.76 -2.23 -5.43
N THR A 63 -8.19 -1.23 -4.75
CA THR A 63 -7.60 -1.42 -3.43
C THR A 63 -8.63 -1.97 -2.44
N ILE A 64 -9.83 -1.39 -2.38
CA ILE A 64 -10.92 -1.86 -1.52
C ILE A 64 -11.32 -3.30 -1.89
N ARG A 65 -11.51 -3.57 -3.19
CA ARG A 65 -11.86 -4.92 -3.69
C ARG A 65 -10.86 -5.98 -3.25
N ASN A 66 -9.58 -5.63 -3.21
CA ASN A 66 -8.51 -6.53 -2.80
C ASN A 66 -8.40 -6.67 -1.28
N MET A 67 -8.51 -5.57 -0.53
CA MET A 67 -8.24 -5.55 0.91
C MET A 67 -9.42 -6.00 1.77
N LYS A 68 -10.66 -5.71 1.35
CA LYS A 68 -11.86 -6.06 2.13
C LYS A 68 -11.97 -7.58 2.39
N PRO A 69 -11.79 -8.47 1.39
CA PRO A 69 -11.80 -9.92 1.63
C PRO A 69 -10.71 -10.38 2.61
N LEU A 70 -9.55 -9.71 2.62
CA LEU A 70 -8.49 -10.02 3.57
C LEU A 70 -8.92 -9.73 5.01
N TYR A 71 -9.54 -8.58 5.27
CA TYR A 71 -9.99 -8.23 6.62
C TYR A 71 -11.11 -9.15 7.11
N GLU A 72 -12.05 -9.47 6.22
CA GLU A 72 -13.12 -10.43 6.49
C GLU A 72 -12.55 -11.82 6.84
N LEU A 73 -11.51 -12.26 6.13
CA LEU A 73 -10.80 -13.50 6.43
C LEU A 73 -10.14 -13.44 7.81
N ILE A 74 -9.41 -12.38 8.16
CA ILE A 74 -8.77 -12.23 9.48
C ILE A 74 -9.81 -12.32 10.61
N ILE A 75 -10.97 -11.69 10.44
CA ILE A 75 -12.07 -11.76 11.42
C ILE A 75 -12.65 -13.16 11.52
N ARG A 76 -12.92 -13.79 10.37
CA ARG A 76 -13.49 -15.14 10.32
C ARG A 76 -12.60 -16.17 11.02
N GLU A 77 -11.28 -16.02 10.89
CA GLU A 77 -10.28 -16.89 11.56
C GLU A 77 -10.03 -16.50 13.03
N GLY A 78 -10.74 -15.49 13.57
CA GLY A 78 -10.57 -15.05 14.96
C GLY A 78 -9.23 -14.38 15.25
N LYS A 79 -8.56 -13.82 14.24
CA LYS A 79 -7.20 -13.25 14.33
C LYS A 79 -7.17 -11.73 14.44
N ARG A 80 -8.31 -11.12 14.72
CA ARG A 80 -8.47 -9.65 14.83
C ARG A 80 -7.55 -9.06 15.90
N ASP A 81 -7.33 -9.78 16.99
CA ASP A 81 -6.57 -9.31 18.15
C ASP A 81 -5.05 -9.31 17.94
N SER A 82 -4.57 -9.91 16.84
CA SER A 82 -3.15 -9.84 16.46
C SER A 82 -2.73 -8.44 16.01
N PHE A 83 -3.67 -7.48 15.87
CA PHE A 83 -3.42 -6.09 15.45
C PHE A 83 -3.76 -5.09 16.57
N LYS A 84 -2.91 -4.08 16.77
CA LYS A 84 -2.98 -3.14 17.93
C LYS A 84 -4.33 -2.42 18.11
N LYS A 85 -5.07 -2.18 17.03
CA LYS A 85 -6.40 -1.53 17.04
C LYS A 85 -7.53 -2.44 16.56
N HIS A 86 -7.34 -3.76 16.57
CA HIS A 86 -8.36 -4.72 16.16
C HIS A 86 -8.97 -4.36 14.78
N LEU A 87 -8.13 -4.01 13.80
CA LEU A 87 -8.52 -3.57 12.46
C LEU A 87 -9.38 -2.29 12.34
N LEU A 88 -9.64 -1.55 13.42
CA LEU A 88 -10.55 -0.38 13.37
C LEU A 88 -10.06 0.68 12.38
N ALA A 89 -8.76 0.98 12.38
CA ALA A 89 -8.17 1.98 11.49
C ALA A 89 -8.27 1.58 10.00
N GLN A 90 -8.24 0.27 9.71
CA GLN A 90 -8.40 -0.25 8.36
C GLN A 90 -9.84 -0.06 7.87
N TYR A 91 -10.83 -0.28 8.75
CA TYR A 91 -12.23 -0.04 8.42
C TYR A 91 -12.54 1.44 8.20
N GLU A 92 -12.04 2.31 9.09
CA GLU A 92 -12.15 3.76 8.92
C GLU A 92 -11.54 4.20 7.59
N ALA A 93 -10.36 3.68 7.24
CA ALA A 93 -9.71 3.97 5.98
C ALA A 93 -10.48 3.44 4.76
N LEU A 94 -11.07 2.23 4.83
CA LEU A 94 -11.91 1.70 3.75
C LEU A 94 -13.11 2.61 3.51
N MET A 95 -13.84 2.99 4.56
CA MET A 95 -15.01 3.87 4.45
C MET A 95 -14.63 5.25 3.88
N GLU A 96 -13.49 5.79 4.29
CA GLU A 96 -13.00 7.07 3.78
C GLU A 96 -12.66 6.99 2.29
N ILE A 97 -12.02 5.91 1.83
CA ILE A 97 -11.73 5.72 0.41
C ILE A 97 -13.03 5.44 -0.37
N GLU A 98 -13.95 4.64 0.16
CA GLU A 98 -15.27 4.41 -0.47
C GLU A 98 -16.02 5.74 -0.65
N TYR A 99 -16.02 6.60 0.37
CA TYR A 99 -16.63 7.93 0.30
C TYR A 99 -15.96 8.83 -0.75
N LYS A 100 -14.62 8.84 -0.80
CA LYS A 100 -13.86 9.65 -1.78
C LYS A 100 -13.97 9.13 -3.22
N ASN A 101 -14.35 7.86 -3.42
CA ASN A 101 -14.56 7.27 -4.74
C ASN A 101 -16.04 7.25 -5.17
N LEU A 102 -16.95 7.92 -4.45
CA LEU A 102 -18.38 7.96 -4.83
C LEU A 102 -18.64 8.58 -6.21
N ASP A 103 -17.71 9.38 -6.71
CA ASP A 103 -17.78 10.00 -8.04
C ASP A 103 -17.05 9.19 -9.13
N ASP A 104 -16.62 7.94 -8.85
CA ASP A 104 -15.92 7.02 -9.79
C ASP A 104 -14.62 7.56 -10.42
N ASP A 105 -14.11 8.69 -9.94
CA ASP A 105 -12.86 9.28 -10.42
C ASP A 105 -11.65 8.72 -9.68
N TYR A 106 -10.65 8.25 -10.43
CA TYR A 106 -9.35 7.89 -9.88
C TYR A 106 -8.74 9.07 -9.13
N LEU A 107 -8.27 8.85 -7.90
CA LEU A 107 -7.67 9.92 -7.11
C LEU A 107 -6.30 10.28 -7.68
N LYS A 108 -6.16 11.48 -8.25
CA LYS A 108 -4.87 11.95 -8.74
C LYS A 108 -3.90 12.12 -7.57
N ILE A 109 -2.70 11.59 -7.74
CA ILE A 109 -1.60 11.71 -6.80
C ILE A 109 -0.80 12.95 -7.15
N GLU A 110 -0.60 13.81 -6.15
CA GLU A 110 0.02 15.13 -6.35
C GLU A 110 1.51 15.07 -6.67
N SER A 111 2.23 14.12 -6.07
CA SER A 111 3.67 13.98 -6.33
C SER A 111 4.19 12.60 -5.90
N VAL A 112 5.20 12.13 -6.62
CA VAL A 112 6.02 10.98 -6.23
C VAL A 112 7.46 11.49 -6.06
N GLU A 113 7.98 11.42 -4.84
CA GLU A 113 9.31 11.92 -4.47
C GLU A 113 10.25 10.75 -4.22
N LEU A 114 11.43 10.75 -4.85
CA LEU A 114 12.47 9.75 -4.62
C LEU A 114 13.69 10.39 -3.96
N SER A 115 14.12 9.79 -2.86
CA SER A 115 15.45 9.99 -2.27
C SER A 115 16.39 8.86 -2.67
N ASP A 116 17.63 8.87 -2.16
CA ASP A 116 18.62 7.82 -2.42
C ASP A 116 18.13 6.41 -2.04
N LYS A 117 17.31 6.32 -0.98
CA LYS A 117 16.89 5.04 -0.39
C LYS A 117 15.40 4.79 -0.42
N TYR A 118 14.58 5.83 -0.57
CA TYR A 118 13.13 5.75 -0.34
C TYR A 118 12.34 6.51 -1.39
N MET A 119 11.14 6.00 -1.69
CA MET A 119 10.11 6.66 -2.49
C MET A 119 8.91 7.03 -1.62
N LYS A 120 8.40 8.24 -1.78
CA LYS A 120 7.17 8.74 -1.18
C LYS A 120 6.15 9.00 -2.28
N ILE A 121 4.91 8.54 -2.08
CA ILE A 121 3.87 8.54 -3.13
C ILE A 121 2.77 9.55 -2.85
N PHE A 122 2.57 9.98 -1.60
CA PHE A 122 1.51 10.91 -1.24
C PHE A 122 2.09 12.09 -0.47
N LYS A 123 1.56 13.29 -0.65
CA LYS A 123 2.08 14.50 -0.01
C LYS A 123 1.15 15.11 1.05
N GLU A 124 -0.07 14.59 1.22
CA GLU A 124 -1.11 15.15 2.12
C GLU A 124 -1.90 14.07 2.89
N ASP A 125 -2.98 14.46 3.58
CA ASP A 125 -3.80 13.65 4.52
C ASP A 125 -4.21 12.27 3.99
N ASN A 126 -4.38 12.12 2.67
CA ASN A 126 -4.72 10.86 2.00
C ASN A 126 -3.64 9.76 2.19
N GLU A 127 -2.41 10.15 2.48
CA GLU A 127 -1.28 9.24 2.69
C GLU A 127 -1.55 8.26 3.83
N LYS A 128 -2.08 8.76 4.95
CA LYS A 128 -2.31 7.99 6.16
C LYS A 128 -3.46 7.00 5.97
N THR A 129 -4.53 7.45 5.31
CA THR A 129 -5.68 6.61 4.95
C THR A 129 -5.21 5.43 4.11
N PHE A 130 -4.42 5.68 3.07
CA PHE A 130 -3.88 4.62 2.24
C PHE A 130 -2.96 3.66 3.01
N GLN A 131 -2.01 4.19 3.79
CA GLN A 131 -1.08 3.36 4.57
C GLN A 131 -1.76 2.50 5.62
N ASN A 132 -2.87 2.97 6.21
CA ASN A 132 -3.65 2.17 7.13
C ASN A 132 -4.22 0.92 6.46
N LEU A 133 -4.49 0.94 5.15
CA LEU A 133 -5.00 -0.23 4.42
C LEU A 133 -3.95 -1.31 4.16
N LEU A 134 -2.66 -1.00 4.32
CA LEU A 134 -1.60 -1.95 4.00
C LEU A 134 -1.14 -2.66 5.28
N LEU A 135 -1.65 -3.87 5.50
CA LEU A 135 -1.34 -4.75 6.65
C LEU A 135 0.08 -5.35 6.61
N GLY A 136 1.08 -4.52 6.31
CA GLY A 136 2.48 -4.93 6.28
C GLY A 136 2.70 -6.13 5.37
N ASP A 137 3.30 -7.18 5.93
CA ASP A 137 3.75 -8.38 5.20
C ASP A 137 2.60 -9.27 4.67
N MET A 138 1.35 -8.83 4.84
CA MET A 138 0.15 -9.42 4.27
C MET A 138 -0.27 -8.73 2.97
N THR A 139 0.33 -7.57 2.67
CA THR A 139 -0.07 -6.68 1.58
C THR A 139 1.13 -6.17 0.81
N LYS A 140 0.89 -5.85 -0.45
CA LYS A 140 1.86 -5.24 -1.35
C LYS A 140 1.27 -4.00 -1.99
N LEU A 141 2.14 -3.08 -2.35
CA LEU A 141 1.81 -1.92 -3.16
C LEU A 141 2.21 -2.22 -4.60
N VAL A 142 1.31 -1.93 -5.55
CA VAL A 142 1.57 -2.12 -6.97
C VAL A 142 1.50 -0.78 -7.68
N ILE A 143 2.51 -0.49 -8.50
CA ILE A 143 2.56 0.65 -9.41
C ILE A 143 2.56 0.09 -10.83
N LYS A 144 1.42 0.20 -11.51
CA LYS A 144 1.21 -0.30 -12.86
C LYS A 144 1.39 0.82 -13.89
N LYS A 145 2.21 0.56 -14.91
CA LYS A 145 2.38 1.45 -16.07
C LYS A 145 1.17 1.31 -17.00
N LEU A 146 0.43 2.39 -17.21
CA LEU A 146 -0.68 2.45 -18.17
C LEU A 146 -0.22 3.01 -19.52
N SER A 147 0.69 3.99 -19.47
CA SER A 147 1.36 4.59 -20.61
C SER A 147 2.77 5.05 -20.19
N ASN A 148 3.55 5.65 -21.08
CA ASN A 148 4.83 6.25 -20.70
C ASN A 148 4.70 7.43 -19.71
N ASN A 149 3.54 8.08 -19.66
CA ASN A 149 3.29 9.26 -18.85
C ASN A 149 2.15 9.08 -17.84
N THR A 150 1.71 7.84 -17.62
CA THR A 150 0.56 7.57 -16.74
C THR A 150 0.76 6.27 -15.98
N PHE A 151 0.67 6.36 -14.66
CA PHE A 151 0.81 5.24 -13.74
C PHE A 151 -0.41 5.14 -12.83
N MET A 152 -0.77 3.89 -12.51
CA MET A 152 -1.82 3.57 -11.57
C MET A 152 -1.24 2.89 -10.34
N ILE A 153 -1.69 3.28 -9.16
CA ILE A 153 -1.21 2.78 -7.88
C ILE A 153 -2.37 2.15 -7.14
N TYR A 154 -2.17 0.96 -6.59
CA TYR A 154 -3.17 0.28 -5.76
C TYR A 154 -2.53 -0.67 -4.75
N GLY A 155 -3.26 -0.95 -3.68
CA GLY A 155 -2.92 -2.02 -2.74
C GLY A 155 -3.38 -3.38 -3.24
N ASP A 156 -2.58 -4.41 -2.99
CA ASP A 156 -2.92 -5.81 -3.28
C ASP A 156 -2.50 -6.74 -2.14
N VAL A 157 -2.98 -7.97 -2.16
CA VAL A 157 -2.70 -8.99 -1.15
C VAL A 157 -1.47 -9.81 -1.55
N GLU A 158 -0.69 -10.25 -0.58
CA GLU A 158 0.43 -11.17 -0.82
C GLU A 158 -0.06 -12.56 -1.24
N ASP A 159 0.69 -13.23 -2.12
CA ASP A 159 0.22 -14.50 -2.72
C ASP A 159 0.19 -15.65 -1.69
N ASN A 160 1.00 -15.54 -0.63
CA ASN A 160 1.11 -16.51 0.46
C ASN A 160 0.24 -16.15 1.68
N ILE A 161 -0.85 -15.41 1.48
CA ILE A 161 -1.66 -14.87 2.58
C ILE A 161 -2.19 -15.92 3.56
N GLN A 162 -2.56 -17.10 3.06
CA GLN A 162 -3.09 -18.19 3.89
C GLN A 162 -2.03 -18.68 4.89
N ASP A 163 -0.78 -18.83 4.43
CA ASP A 163 0.32 -19.22 5.29
C ASP A 163 0.59 -18.17 6.36
N ILE A 164 0.51 -16.88 6.01
CA ILE A 164 0.71 -15.80 6.97
C ILE A 164 -0.39 -15.82 8.03
N ILE A 165 -1.65 -15.99 7.63
CA ILE A 165 -2.81 -16.02 8.55
C ILE A 165 -2.76 -17.20 9.50
N SER A 166 -2.31 -18.36 9.04
CA SER A 166 -2.15 -19.56 9.89
C SER A 166 -1.15 -19.34 11.05
N ARG A 167 -0.28 -18.33 10.95
CA ARG A 167 0.78 -17.99 11.92
C ARG A 167 0.45 -16.77 12.79
N LEU A 168 -0.72 -16.14 12.60
CA LEU A 168 -1.22 -15.02 13.41
C LEU A 168 -1.64 -15.47 14.81
#